data_AF-A0A954BKC4-F1
#
_entry.id   AF-A0A954BKC4-F1
#
_cell.length_a   1.000
_cell.length_b   1.000
_cell.length_c   1.000
_cell.angle_alpha   90.00
_cell.angle_beta   90.00
_cell.angle_gamma   90.00
#
_symmetry.space_group_name_H-M   'P 1'
#
loop_
_entity.id
_entity.type
_entity.pdbx_description
1 polymer ?
#
loop_
_entity_poly.entity_id
_entity_poly.type
_entity_poly.pdbx_seq_one_letter_code
_entity_poly.pdbx_strand_id
1 'polypeptide(L)'
;NGTIWRWVRPIVGFDGAGTPHLRIEHRVMPAGPSLPDMVANLALCEGLMLALARTETPPETLTPFEDAQANLYACAEHGLKARVRWEGREVDVQALLLDELVPRARAALAAEGVDEADLHASFNDVLIPRLRTGLTGAAWQHSFVDCNGMNLQALTERYVELQATGAPVHTWTV
;
A
#
# COMPACT_ATOMS: atom_id res chain seq x y z
N ASN A 1 -22.41 -12.33 -4.72
CA ASN A 1 -21.12 -11.63 -4.50
C ASN A 1 -20.01 -11.98 -5.50
N GLY A 2 -20.08 -13.08 -6.28
CA GLY A 2 -18.99 -13.47 -7.19
C GLY A 2 -18.80 -12.58 -8.43
N THR A 3 -19.84 -11.87 -8.87
CA THR A 3 -19.85 -11.11 -10.14
C THR A 3 -19.84 -9.59 -9.93
N ILE A 4 -19.71 -9.12 -8.69
CA ILE A 4 -19.60 -7.70 -8.36
C ILE A 4 -18.17 -7.43 -7.88
N TRP A 5 -17.43 -6.63 -8.63
CA TRP A 5 -16.08 -6.20 -8.27
C TRP A 5 -16.14 -4.93 -7.41
N ARG A 6 -16.08 -5.13 -6.10
CA ARG A 6 -15.88 -4.05 -5.12
C ARG A 6 -14.42 -4.02 -4.69
N TRP A 7 -13.91 -2.82 -4.43
CA TRP A 7 -12.59 -2.60 -3.82
C TRP A 7 -12.46 -3.25 -2.44
N VAL A 8 -13.53 -3.16 -1.65
CA VAL A 8 -13.65 -3.81 -0.34
C VAL A 8 -14.94 -4.64 -0.34
N ARG A 9 -14.83 -5.93 -0.06
CA ARG A 9 -15.95 -6.89 -0.19
C ARG A 9 -16.29 -7.52 1.17
N PRO A 10 -17.52 -7.37 1.68
CA PRO A 10 -17.98 -8.15 2.82
C PRO A 10 -18.27 -9.59 2.38
N ILE A 11 -17.76 -10.53 3.17
CA ILE A 11 -17.95 -11.97 2.99
C ILE A 11 -18.60 -12.52 4.26
N VAL A 12 -19.84 -12.96 4.13
CA VAL A 12 -20.55 -13.69 5.19
C VAL A 12 -20.23 -15.17 5.03
N GLY A 13 -19.80 -15.80 6.12
CA GLY A 13 -19.52 -17.22 6.18
C GLY A 13 -20.04 -17.83 7.47
N PHE A 14 -19.90 -19.16 7.56
CA PHE A 14 -20.19 -19.92 8.77
C PHE A 14 -18.96 -20.76 9.12
N ASP A 15 -18.65 -20.89 10.40
CA ASP A 15 -17.60 -21.81 10.84
C ASP A 15 -18.08 -23.28 10.80
N GLY A 16 -17.21 -24.23 11.19
CA GLY A 16 -17.55 -25.65 11.21
C GLY A 16 -18.68 -26.04 12.18
N ALA A 17 -19.02 -25.17 13.13
CA ALA A 17 -20.13 -25.35 14.07
C ALA A 17 -21.42 -24.64 13.63
N GLY A 18 -21.38 -23.91 12.50
CA GLY A 18 -22.51 -23.13 12.00
C GLY A 18 -22.62 -21.72 12.59
N THR A 19 -21.60 -21.21 13.29
CA THR A 19 -21.58 -19.84 13.79
C THR A 19 -21.35 -18.86 12.64
N PRO A 20 -22.20 -17.84 12.44
CA PRO A 20 -21.98 -16.85 11.39
C PRO A 20 -20.78 -15.96 11.72
N HIS A 21 -20.00 -15.61 10.70
CA HIS A 21 -18.91 -14.64 10.78
C HIS A 21 -18.91 -13.70 9.57
N LEU A 22 -18.36 -12.51 9.75
CA LEU A 22 -18.12 -11.53 8.70
C LEU A 22 -16.62 -11.35 8.50
N ARG A 23 -16.17 -11.46 7.26
CA ARG A 23 -14.83 -11.09 6.83
C ARG A 23 -14.90 -9.93 5.86
N ILE A 24 -13.89 -9.06 5.91
CA ILE A 24 -13.71 -7.99 4.95
C ILE A 24 -12.53 -8.39 4.06
N GLU A 25 -12.77 -8.46 2.75
CA GLU A 25 -11.73 -8.74 1.77
C GLU A 25 -11.31 -7.44 1.10
N HIS A 26 -10.06 -7.04 1.33
CA HIS A 26 -9.44 -5.85 0.76
C HIS A 26 -8.77 -6.22 -0.58
N ARG A 27 -9.22 -5.62 -1.68
CA ARG A 27 -8.83 -6.00 -3.05
C ARG A 27 -8.10 -4.88 -3.81
N VAL A 28 -7.65 -3.85 -3.11
CA VAL A 28 -7.02 -2.66 -3.72
C VAL A 28 -5.53 -2.87 -3.98
N MET A 29 -4.85 -3.66 -3.16
CA MET A 29 -3.40 -3.82 -3.26
C MET A 29 -3.01 -4.60 -4.53
N PRO A 30 -2.13 -4.05 -5.39
CA PRO A 30 -1.59 -4.78 -6.52
C PRO A 30 -0.56 -5.81 -6.06
N ALA A 31 -0.23 -6.77 -6.94
CA ALA A 31 0.97 -7.58 -6.75
C ALA A 31 2.21 -6.68 -6.71
N GLY A 32 3.09 -6.90 -5.73
CA GLY A 32 4.32 -6.13 -5.57
C GLY A 32 5.45 -6.64 -6.48
N PRO A 33 6.44 -5.79 -6.80
CA PRO A 33 7.64 -6.18 -7.57
C PRO A 33 8.45 -7.28 -6.88
N SER A 34 8.51 -7.28 -5.55
CA SER A 34 9.26 -8.24 -4.72
C SER A 34 8.47 -8.66 -3.48
N LEU A 35 8.90 -9.74 -2.81
CA LEU A 35 8.30 -10.16 -1.54
C LEU A 35 8.46 -9.10 -0.44
N PRO A 36 9.64 -8.49 -0.21
CA PRO A 36 9.77 -7.38 0.75
C PRO A 36 8.82 -6.22 0.46
N ASP A 37 8.62 -5.87 -0.81
CA ASP A 37 7.67 -4.82 -1.19
C ASP A 37 6.23 -5.14 -0.83
N MET A 38 5.82 -6.41 -0.98
CA MET A 38 4.49 -6.88 -0.61
C MET A 38 4.30 -6.92 0.91
N VAL A 39 5.30 -7.40 1.66
CA VAL A 39 5.27 -7.42 3.13
C VAL A 39 5.20 -5.99 3.68
N ALA A 40 6.01 -5.07 3.14
CA ALA A 40 5.97 -3.67 3.54
C ALA A 40 4.59 -3.04 3.26
N ASN A 41 3.99 -3.28 2.07
CA ASN A 41 2.63 -2.82 1.78
C ASN A 41 1.59 -3.38 2.75
N LEU A 42 1.69 -4.67 3.07
CA LEU A 42 0.80 -5.32 4.05
C LEU A 42 0.96 -4.68 5.43
N ALA A 43 2.18 -4.47 5.90
CA ALA A 43 2.47 -3.84 7.19
C ALA A 43 1.88 -2.42 7.27
N LEU A 44 2.02 -1.61 6.20
CA LEU A 44 1.40 -0.29 6.16
C LEU A 44 -0.14 -0.39 6.22
N CYS A 45 -0.74 -1.26 5.40
CA CYS A 45 -2.19 -1.41 5.31
C CYS A 45 -2.80 -1.87 6.65
N GLU A 46 -2.28 -2.97 7.20
CA GLU A 46 -2.75 -3.53 8.48
C GLU A 46 -2.49 -2.57 9.64
N GLY A 47 -1.29 -1.97 9.70
CA GLY A 47 -0.97 -0.98 10.72
C GLY A 47 -1.90 0.22 10.69
N LEU A 48 -2.24 0.74 9.51
CA LEU A 48 -3.21 1.82 9.38
C LEU A 48 -4.64 1.39 9.75
N MET A 49 -5.08 0.20 9.34
CA MET A 49 -6.39 -0.31 9.74
C MET A 49 -6.50 -0.43 11.26
N LEU A 50 -5.48 -0.98 11.93
CA LEU A 50 -5.42 -1.04 13.40
C LEU A 50 -5.41 0.35 14.03
N ALA A 51 -4.61 1.27 13.50
CA ALA A 51 -4.50 2.62 14.03
C ALA A 51 -5.78 3.45 13.86
N LEU A 52 -6.51 3.25 12.76
CA LEU A 52 -7.78 3.94 12.45
C LEU A 52 -8.94 3.31 13.21
N ALA A 53 -8.95 1.99 13.40
CA ALA A 53 -9.98 1.31 14.18
C ALA A 53 -9.95 1.69 15.68
N ARG A 54 -8.86 2.28 16.15
CA ARG A 54 -8.64 2.68 17.55
C ARG A 54 -8.80 4.17 17.81
N THR A 55 -9.09 4.99 16.80
CA THR A 55 -9.32 6.42 17.06
C THR A 55 -10.64 6.65 17.74
N GLU A 56 -10.64 7.56 18.72
CA GLU A 56 -11.86 7.99 19.41
C GLU A 56 -12.86 8.64 18.45
N THR A 57 -12.34 9.41 17.49
CA THR A 57 -13.13 10.01 16.42
C THR A 57 -13.18 9.05 15.23
N PRO A 58 -14.37 8.64 14.75
CA PRO A 58 -14.48 7.78 13.57
C PRO A 58 -13.85 8.46 12.35
N PRO A 59 -12.93 7.80 11.61
CA PRO A 59 -12.21 8.42 10.50
C PRO A 59 -13.11 9.05 9.43
N GLU A 60 -14.29 8.46 9.18
CA GLU A 60 -15.27 8.95 8.21
C GLU A 60 -15.89 10.31 8.60
N THR A 61 -15.76 10.74 9.85
CA THR A 61 -16.18 12.07 10.29
C THR A 61 -15.15 13.16 9.98
N LEU A 62 -13.88 12.78 9.84
CA LEU A 62 -12.77 13.67 9.51
C LEU A 62 -12.48 13.69 8.00
N THR A 63 -12.63 12.54 7.35
CA THR A 63 -12.48 12.37 5.91
C THR A 63 -13.74 11.69 5.36
N PRO A 64 -14.72 12.47 4.88
CA PRO A 64 -15.96 11.94 4.31
C PRO A 64 -15.70 10.94 3.18
N PHE A 65 -16.68 10.07 2.93
CA PHE A 65 -16.52 9.03 1.90
C PHE A 65 -16.25 9.59 0.50
N GLU A 66 -16.83 10.75 0.14
CA GLU A 66 -16.54 11.38 -1.16
C GLU A 66 -15.06 11.78 -1.29
N ASP A 67 -14.46 12.31 -0.21
CA ASP A 67 -13.04 12.65 -0.16
C ASP A 67 -12.19 11.37 -0.25
N ALA A 68 -12.54 10.31 0.50
CA ALA A 68 -11.83 9.03 0.41
C ALA A 68 -11.91 8.40 -0.99
N GLN A 69 -13.06 8.50 -1.65
CA GLN A 69 -13.25 8.04 -3.03
C GLN A 69 -12.42 8.88 -4.00
N ALA A 70 -12.45 10.21 -3.90
CA ALA A 70 -11.66 11.11 -4.74
C ALA A 70 -10.16 10.84 -4.56
N ASN A 71 -9.69 10.66 -3.33
CA ASN A 71 -8.31 10.33 -3.01
C ASN A 71 -7.86 9.02 -3.66
N LEU A 72 -8.72 7.98 -3.61
CA LEU A 72 -8.40 6.69 -4.23
C LEU A 72 -8.10 6.84 -5.72
N TYR A 73 -8.93 7.59 -6.45
CA TYR A 73 -8.73 7.81 -7.88
C TYR A 73 -7.57 8.76 -8.18
N ALA A 74 -7.38 9.81 -7.39
CA ALA A 74 -6.22 10.70 -7.51
C ALA A 74 -4.90 9.93 -7.35
N CYS A 75 -4.82 9.04 -6.36
CA CYS A 75 -3.67 8.15 -6.16
C CYS A 75 -3.52 7.11 -7.27
N ALA A 76 -4.62 6.58 -7.81
CA ALA A 76 -4.57 5.64 -8.92
C ALA A 76 -4.03 6.28 -10.21
N GLU A 77 -4.34 7.56 -10.45
CA GLU A 77 -3.91 8.29 -11.66
C GLU A 77 -2.50 8.89 -11.51
N HIS A 78 -2.19 9.49 -10.36
CA HIS A 78 -0.97 10.28 -10.17
C HIS A 78 0.07 9.61 -9.26
N GLY A 79 -0.26 8.48 -8.64
CA GLY A 79 0.62 7.76 -7.72
C GLY A 79 1.08 8.64 -6.56
N LEU A 80 2.37 8.59 -6.25
CA LEU A 80 2.96 9.37 -5.14
C LEU A 80 2.99 10.90 -5.39
N LYS A 81 2.62 11.36 -6.59
CA LYS A 81 2.51 12.79 -6.93
C LYS A 81 1.09 13.33 -6.69
N ALA A 82 0.17 12.49 -6.23
CA ALA A 82 -1.20 12.92 -5.95
C ALA A 82 -1.29 13.90 -4.78
N ARG A 83 -2.25 14.83 -4.85
CA ARG A 83 -2.74 15.57 -3.70
C ARG A 83 -4.07 14.98 -3.26
N VAL A 84 -4.25 14.84 -1.95
CA VAL A 84 -5.40 14.17 -1.33
C VAL A 84 -6.00 15.03 -0.24
N ARG A 85 -7.29 14.84 0.05
CA ARG A 85 -7.98 15.44 1.19
C ARG A 85 -7.89 14.51 2.40
N TRP A 86 -7.26 14.95 3.47
CA TRP A 86 -7.07 14.16 4.68
C TRP A 86 -7.42 15.01 5.89
N GLU A 87 -8.43 14.61 6.67
CA GLU A 87 -8.87 15.32 7.88
C GLU A 87 -9.18 16.81 7.62
N GLY A 88 -9.87 17.08 6.51
CA GLY A 88 -10.31 18.43 6.12
C GLY A 88 -9.28 19.30 5.39
N ARG A 89 -8.01 18.88 5.27
CA ARG A 89 -6.96 19.60 4.53
C ARG A 89 -6.53 18.89 3.26
N GLU A 90 -6.02 19.66 2.30
CA GLU A 90 -5.36 19.11 1.11
C GLU A 90 -3.86 18.95 1.38
N VAL A 91 -3.30 17.78 1.05
CA VAL A 91 -1.91 17.42 1.35
C VAL A 91 -1.31 16.55 0.25
N ASP A 92 -0.01 16.69 0.02
CA ASP A 92 0.74 15.83 -0.91
C ASP A 92 0.89 14.42 -0.31
N VAL A 93 0.51 13.39 -1.07
CA VAL A 93 0.38 12.02 -0.54
C VAL A 93 1.72 11.46 -0.03
N GLN A 94 2.83 11.80 -0.68
CA GLN A 94 4.15 11.36 -0.27
C GLN A 94 4.54 11.93 1.11
N ALA A 95 4.23 13.21 1.36
CA ALA A 95 4.46 13.86 2.64
C ALA A 95 3.54 13.27 3.72
N LEU A 96 2.24 13.13 3.41
CA LEU A 96 1.28 12.48 4.31
C LEU A 96 1.73 11.07 4.72
N LEU A 97 2.24 10.29 3.76
CA LEU A 97 2.75 8.95 4.03
C LEU A 97 3.97 8.97 4.96
N LEU A 98 4.97 9.79 4.65
CA LEU A 98 6.23 9.84 5.40
C LEU A 98 6.06 10.44 6.80
N ASP A 99 5.31 11.52 6.93
CA ASP A 99 5.26 12.33 8.14
C ASP A 99 4.21 11.84 9.13
N GLU A 100 3.16 11.15 8.66
CA GLU A 100 1.99 10.82 9.49
C GLU A 100 1.60 9.34 9.42
N LEU A 101 1.34 8.81 8.21
CA LEU A 101 0.73 7.48 8.08
C LEU A 101 1.70 6.34 8.37
N VAL A 102 2.94 6.41 7.88
CA VAL A 102 3.97 5.40 8.18
C VAL A 102 4.28 5.35 9.68
N PRO A 103 4.58 6.46 10.37
CA PRO A 103 4.77 6.45 11.83
C PRO A 103 3.59 5.85 12.58
N ARG A 104 2.36 6.22 12.18
CA ARG A 104 1.12 5.73 12.79
C ARG A 104 0.94 4.22 12.61
N ALA A 105 1.17 3.70 11.39
CA ALA A 105 1.06 2.28 11.10
C ALA A 105 2.07 1.45 11.90
N ARG A 106 3.33 1.90 11.92
CA ARG A 106 4.41 1.26 12.66
C ARG A 106 4.10 1.21 14.16
N ALA A 107 3.63 2.31 14.74
CA ALA A 107 3.27 2.37 16.15
C ALA A 107 2.12 1.41 16.51
N ALA A 108 1.10 1.30 15.65
CA ALA A 108 -0.01 0.40 15.88
C ALA A 108 0.41 -1.08 15.82
N LEU A 109 1.24 -1.47 14.86
CA LEU A 109 1.77 -2.84 14.80
C LEU A 109 2.69 -3.16 15.98
N ALA A 110 3.52 -2.21 16.42
CA ALA A 110 4.34 -2.38 17.62
C ALA A 110 3.48 -2.60 18.88
N ALA A 111 2.35 -1.90 18.99
CA ALA A 111 1.40 -2.10 20.09
C ALA A 111 0.72 -3.48 20.07
N GLU A 112 0.60 -4.11 18.89
CA GLU A 112 0.15 -5.50 18.73
C GLU A 112 1.24 -6.55 18.96
N GLY A 113 2.48 -6.12 19.28
CA GLY A 113 3.59 -7.01 19.59
C GLY A 113 4.30 -7.59 18.37
N VAL A 114 4.20 -6.95 17.20
CA VAL A 114 5.06 -7.29 16.05
C VAL A 114 6.53 -7.01 16.40
N ASP A 115 7.42 -7.92 16.04
CA ASP A 115 8.84 -7.83 16.36
C ASP A 115 9.51 -6.59 15.75
N GLU A 116 10.41 -5.96 16.50
CA GLU A 116 11.09 -4.74 16.06
C GLU A 116 11.94 -4.97 14.79
N ALA A 117 12.51 -6.16 14.60
CA ALA A 117 13.26 -6.47 13.38
C ALA A 117 12.35 -6.50 12.15
N ASP A 118 11.14 -7.07 12.27
CA ASP A 118 10.16 -7.11 11.18
C ASP A 118 9.61 -5.71 10.86
N LEU A 119 9.38 -4.89 11.90
CA LEU A 119 9.03 -3.48 11.74
C LEU A 119 10.14 -2.71 11.05
N HIS A 120 11.39 -2.89 11.48
CA HIS A 120 12.54 -2.22 10.89
C HIS A 120 12.69 -2.58 9.41
N ALA A 121 12.65 -3.88 9.09
CA ALA A 121 12.75 -4.38 7.72
C ALA A 121 11.63 -3.81 6.82
N SER A 122 10.39 -3.81 7.32
CA SER A 122 9.25 -3.35 6.53
C SER A 122 9.26 -1.84 6.31
N PHE A 123 9.49 -1.06 7.38
CA PHE A 123 9.35 0.39 7.34
C PHE A 123 10.64 1.11 6.95
N ASN A 124 11.76 0.79 7.61
CA ASN A 124 13.01 1.53 7.45
C ASN A 124 13.81 1.05 6.24
N ASP A 125 13.83 -0.26 5.98
CA ASP A 125 14.63 -0.82 4.89
C ASP A 125 13.89 -0.80 3.55
N VAL A 126 12.56 -0.79 3.55
CA VAL A 126 11.75 -0.89 2.31
C VAL A 126 10.86 0.33 2.08
N LEU A 127 9.88 0.57 2.95
CA LEU A 127 8.84 1.58 2.71
C LEU A 127 9.38 3.01 2.65
N ILE A 128 10.15 3.44 3.66
CA ILE A 128 10.68 4.81 3.74
C ILE A 128 11.63 5.11 2.56
N PRO A 129 12.62 4.25 2.24
CA PRO A 129 13.46 4.46 1.05
C PRO A 129 12.65 4.52 -0.23
N ARG A 130 11.68 3.63 -0.42
CA ARG A 130 10.81 3.62 -1.61
C ARG A 130 9.95 4.88 -1.73
N LEU A 131 9.43 5.37 -0.61
CA LEU A 131 8.69 6.63 -0.57
C LEU A 131 9.61 7.81 -0.90
N ARG A 132 10.83 7.84 -0.35
CA ARG A 132 11.80 8.93 -0.59
C ARG A 132 12.30 8.99 -2.03
N THR A 133 12.59 7.84 -2.64
CA THR A 133 13.04 7.78 -4.04
C THR A 133 11.88 7.95 -5.02
N GLY A 134 10.65 7.67 -4.59
CA GLY A 134 9.48 7.62 -5.47
C GLY A 134 9.49 6.41 -6.43
N LEU A 135 10.44 5.49 -6.29
CA LEU A 135 10.64 4.37 -7.21
C LEU A 135 9.67 3.23 -6.85
N THR A 136 8.49 3.24 -7.47
CA THR A 136 7.51 2.14 -7.42
C THR A 136 7.73 1.15 -8.57
N GLY A 137 7.07 -0.01 -8.53
CA GLY A 137 7.08 -0.95 -9.67
C GLY A 137 6.62 -0.31 -10.98
N ALA A 138 5.56 0.51 -10.93
CA ALA A 138 5.11 1.27 -12.09
C ALA A 138 6.15 2.32 -12.53
N ALA A 139 6.73 3.08 -11.60
CA ALA A 139 7.75 4.07 -11.92
C ALA A 139 9.01 3.44 -12.54
N TRP A 140 9.40 2.25 -12.07
CA TRP A 140 10.51 1.50 -12.65
C TRP A 140 10.18 1.05 -14.08
N GLN A 141 8.97 0.52 -14.32
CA GLN A 141 8.53 0.12 -15.68
C GLN A 141 8.51 1.31 -16.65
N HIS A 142 8.01 2.47 -16.19
CA HIS A 142 8.07 3.72 -16.97
C HIS A 142 9.51 4.10 -17.28
N SER A 143 10.39 4.12 -16.27
CA SER A 143 11.80 4.47 -16.45
C SER A 143 12.51 3.51 -17.40
N PHE A 144 12.18 2.21 -17.35
CA PHE A 144 12.70 1.22 -18.29
C PHE A 144 12.32 1.55 -19.73
N VAL A 145 11.05 1.86 -19.97
CA VAL A 145 10.55 2.25 -21.29
C VAL A 145 11.22 3.54 -21.77
N ASP A 146 11.42 4.52 -20.89
CA ASP A 146 12.06 5.78 -21.24
C ASP A 146 13.53 5.58 -21.68
N CYS A 147 14.25 4.63 -21.05
CA CYS A 147 15.65 4.34 -21.38
C CYS A 147 15.83 3.34 -22.54
N ASN A 148 14.91 2.39 -22.72
CA ASN A 148 15.09 1.25 -23.63
C ASN A 148 14.04 1.19 -24.75
N GLY A 149 13.09 2.13 -24.78
CA GLY A 149 11.93 2.12 -25.68
C GLY A 149 10.86 1.12 -25.26
N MET A 150 9.78 1.04 -26.06
CA MET A 150 8.62 0.17 -25.83
C MET A 150 8.89 -1.33 -26.10
N ASN A 151 10.02 -1.86 -25.62
CA ASN A 151 10.35 -3.28 -25.70
C ASN A 151 9.79 -4.04 -24.48
N LEU A 152 8.51 -4.42 -24.55
CA LEU A 152 7.81 -5.06 -23.44
C LEU A 152 8.37 -6.47 -23.10
N GLN A 153 8.99 -7.14 -24.07
CA GLN A 153 9.65 -8.42 -23.81
C GLN A 153 10.87 -8.20 -22.91
N ALA A 154 11.78 -7.31 -23.30
CA ALA A 154 12.96 -6.99 -22.50
C ALA A 154 12.59 -6.43 -21.12
N LEU A 155 11.52 -5.62 -21.04
CA LEU A 155 10.98 -5.15 -19.76
C LEU A 155 10.58 -6.32 -18.87
N THR A 156 9.81 -7.27 -19.41
CA THR A 156 9.32 -8.43 -18.66
C THR A 156 10.47 -9.33 -18.21
N GLU A 157 11.41 -9.63 -19.10
CA GLU A 157 12.61 -10.43 -18.80
C GLU A 157 13.41 -9.77 -17.67
N ARG A 158 13.67 -8.47 -17.78
CA ARG A 158 14.43 -7.72 -16.78
C ARG A 158 13.70 -7.64 -15.43
N TYR A 159 12.38 -7.46 -15.46
CA TYR A 159 11.56 -7.40 -14.25
C TYR A 159 11.56 -8.75 -13.51
N VAL A 160 11.51 -9.88 -14.25
CA VAL A 160 11.61 -11.23 -13.67
C VAL A 160 12.98 -11.48 -13.05
N GLU A 161 14.06 -11.09 -13.72
CA GLU A 161 15.42 -11.18 -13.17
C GLU A 161 15.56 -10.41 -11.86
N LEU A 162 15.09 -9.16 -11.84
CA LEU A 162 15.16 -8.31 -10.66
C LEU A 162 14.28 -8.83 -9.52
N GLN A 163 13.06 -9.28 -9.83
CA GLN A 163 12.19 -9.92 -8.84
C GLN A 163 12.85 -11.15 -8.20
N ALA A 164 13.54 -11.97 -8.99
CA ALA A 164 14.22 -13.17 -8.52
C ALA A 164 15.38 -12.88 -7.53
N THR A 165 15.92 -11.66 -7.53
CA THR A 165 16.94 -11.26 -6.54
C THR A 165 16.36 -11.11 -5.13
N GLY A 166 15.03 -10.95 -5.01
CA GLY A 166 14.38 -10.62 -3.74
C GLY A 166 14.67 -9.21 -3.24
N ALA A 167 15.40 -8.38 -4.00
CA ALA A 167 15.69 -7.01 -3.61
C ALA A 167 14.44 -6.12 -3.76
N PRO A 168 14.22 -5.15 -2.84
CA PRO A 168 13.11 -4.23 -2.94
C PRO A 168 13.29 -3.27 -4.12
N VAL A 169 12.19 -2.89 -4.78
CA VAL A 169 12.22 -2.15 -6.05
C VAL A 169 12.97 -0.82 -6.01
N HIS A 170 13.02 -0.18 -4.84
CA HIS A 170 13.74 1.09 -4.68
C HIS A 170 15.27 0.96 -4.87
N THR A 171 15.79 -0.27 -4.91
CA THR A 171 17.21 -0.59 -5.15
C THR A 171 17.50 -0.99 -6.58
N TRP A 172 16.47 -1.17 -7.41
CA TRP A 172 16.63 -1.65 -8.77
C TRP A 172 17.16 -0.55 -9.69
N THR A 173 18.02 -0.94 -10.63
CA THR A 173 18.48 -0.05 -11.70
C THR A 173 17.74 -0.36 -12.99
N VAL A 174 17.60 0.66 -13.84
CA VAL A 174 17.15 0.52 -15.23
C VAL A 174 18.35 0.21 -16.12
#